data_AF-A0A5B8XPL7-F1
#
_entry.id   AF-A0A5B8XPL7-F1
#
_cell.length_a   1.000
_cell.length_b   1.000
_cell.length_c   1.000
_cell.angle_alpha   90.00
_cell.angle_beta   90.00
_cell.angle_gamma   90.00
#
_symmetry.space_group_name_H-M   'P 1'
#
loop_
_entity.id
_entity.type
_entity.pdbx_description
1 polymer ?
#
loop_
_entity_poly.entity_id
_entity_poly.type
_entity_poly.pdbx_seq_one_letter_code
_entity_poly.pdbx_strand_id
1 'polypeptide(L)'
;MSETLQDKIGRIVRELFDTHLDLFAHLLAEAGVEPEEQTSRLDTLYQLMQRIEYEPTIFEGGRRIALSLSEDEPQVLKLNEELIGRISDAEIVATLGRPIAQVLGLSSLSMTLALKTRDEQSLKSLTTKIAKKAENAPVRAVDVPSYVSVKIGVFTSRLESIAALLGQETSFDVEISDELRGALKGSAAWPEWQDIQDIEAFKGVSTALRTSLGQTKWESTSELIVELLWDSLGLTPHSYFKHAGRAIRGANVSEAAALLDAMFAALKVQEKWLSTELSTWPSFQDIKTAWSELAQNERRAFGMMLHDLPAPSVSVLEVARDAFGLDQPTTLPWELPLVCWTVREQGALRDLFVGLSRTLPIPQDDGYPVLGSLDLEGATLDYSEDLANLGVHLAPIDTEMLPIAEDAITRASAAVISRLCEQFDGLDEAAQTDMLQRIRDSYDGFFPNFREVWERHFFGLSNRPRPEQYFILVTGIQSVLTVPMVIDAFLKPSQDEPSPFPTLTLVVAVQNTEEGVQTPFYVPLSALNSTITGPPIRVRAVRTSPGSGATWLCDRTLALNKLQGQAIELLTRSIHGDSMRLALFT
;
A
#
# COMPACT_ATOMS: atom_id res chain seq x y z
N MET A 1 4.87 8.95 -1.21
CA MET A 1 5.93 9.77 -1.86
C MET A 1 5.34 10.39 -3.12
N SER A 2 5.62 11.66 -3.42
CA SER A 2 5.15 12.35 -4.64
C SER A 2 5.98 11.96 -5.87
N GLU A 3 5.33 11.63 -6.99
CA GLU A 3 5.95 11.39 -8.31
C GLU A 3 6.81 12.60 -8.73
N THR A 4 8.08 12.39 -9.12
CA THR A 4 8.90 13.48 -9.67
C THR A 4 8.49 13.79 -11.11
N LEU A 5 8.77 15.00 -11.60
CA LEU A 5 8.48 15.35 -13.00
C LEU A 5 9.17 14.41 -14.00
N GLN A 6 10.39 13.98 -13.70
CA GLN A 6 11.14 13.06 -14.55
C GLN A 6 10.47 11.67 -14.58
N ASP A 7 10.03 11.16 -13.42
CA ASP A 7 9.30 9.88 -13.36
C ASP A 7 7.97 9.98 -14.15
N LYS A 8 7.28 11.11 -14.03
CA LYS A 8 6.04 11.41 -14.75
C LYS A 8 6.23 11.44 -16.27
N ILE A 9 7.26 12.14 -16.75
CA ILE A 9 7.58 12.21 -18.19
C ILE A 9 8.03 10.85 -18.71
N GLY A 10 8.89 10.13 -17.96
CA GLY A 10 9.31 8.78 -18.31
C GLY A 10 8.14 7.81 -18.46
N ARG A 11 7.16 7.87 -17.55
CA ARG A 11 5.89 7.12 -17.65
C ARG A 11 5.13 7.49 -18.92
N ILE A 12 4.88 8.78 -19.14
CA ILE A 12 4.10 9.27 -20.30
C ILE A 12 4.74 8.85 -21.62
N VAL A 13 6.06 8.97 -21.74
CA VAL A 13 6.80 8.58 -22.95
C VAL A 13 6.69 7.08 -23.19
N ARG A 14 6.87 6.25 -22.15
CA ARG A 14 6.75 4.79 -22.27
C ARG A 14 5.33 4.37 -22.68
N GLU A 15 4.31 4.87 -21.97
CA GLU A 15 2.90 4.63 -22.28
C GLU A 15 2.58 5.05 -23.72
N LEU A 16 3.13 6.18 -24.18
CA LEU A 16 2.95 6.66 -25.54
C LEU A 16 3.50 5.69 -26.57
N PHE A 17 4.73 5.19 -26.40
CA PHE A 17 5.30 4.25 -27.36
C PHE A 17 4.61 2.89 -27.33
N ASP A 18 4.28 2.36 -26.15
CA ASP A 18 3.58 1.08 -26.05
C ASP A 18 2.19 1.13 -26.71
N THR A 19 1.56 2.31 -26.80
CA THR A 19 0.21 2.46 -27.38
C THR A 19 0.17 3.03 -28.81
N HIS A 20 1.15 3.87 -29.21
CA HIS A 20 1.11 4.61 -30.47
C HIS A 20 2.20 4.22 -31.47
N LEU A 21 3.19 3.39 -31.10
CA LEU A 21 4.27 3.02 -32.02
C LEU A 21 3.75 2.36 -33.30
N ASP A 22 2.80 1.44 -33.18
CA ASP A 22 2.13 0.83 -34.33
C ASP A 22 1.41 1.88 -35.18
N LEU A 23 0.74 2.85 -34.55
CA LEU A 23 0.07 3.93 -35.27
C LEU A 23 1.07 4.79 -36.05
N PHE A 24 2.23 5.09 -35.48
CA PHE A 24 3.28 5.84 -36.18
C PHE A 24 3.79 5.09 -37.41
N ALA A 25 4.01 3.77 -37.31
CA ALA A 25 4.39 2.94 -38.45
C ALA A 25 3.33 2.98 -39.56
N HIS A 26 2.04 2.89 -39.20
CA HIS A 26 0.94 2.98 -40.17
C HIS A 26 0.84 4.36 -40.83
N LEU A 27 1.07 5.45 -40.08
CA LEU A 27 1.07 6.81 -40.64
C LEU A 27 2.24 7.03 -41.61
N LEU A 28 3.42 6.47 -41.33
CA LEU A 28 4.54 6.50 -42.26
C LEU A 28 4.26 5.68 -43.53
N ALA A 29 3.62 4.52 -43.37
CA ALA A 29 3.22 3.68 -44.49
C ALA A 29 2.14 4.32 -45.39
N GLU A 30 1.20 5.07 -44.81
CA GLU A 30 0.24 5.92 -45.56
C GLU A 30 0.93 7.10 -46.27
N ALA A 31 2.01 7.62 -45.70
CA ALA A 31 2.81 8.67 -46.33
C ALA A 31 3.77 8.17 -47.43
N GLY A 32 3.73 6.88 -47.79
CA GLY A 32 4.58 6.29 -48.83
C GLY A 32 6.03 6.09 -48.43
N VAL A 33 6.33 6.05 -47.12
CA VAL A 33 7.70 5.82 -46.62
C VAL A 33 8.06 4.33 -46.75
N GLU A 34 9.24 4.02 -47.27
CA GLU A 34 9.73 2.65 -47.42
C GLU A 34 10.06 2.00 -46.07
N PRO A 35 9.91 0.68 -45.90
CA PRO A 35 10.10 0.02 -44.60
C PRO A 35 11.43 0.30 -43.90
N GLU A 36 12.56 0.29 -44.62
CA GLU A 36 13.87 0.60 -44.03
C GLU A 36 13.93 2.03 -43.47
N GLU A 37 13.31 2.98 -44.19
CA GLU A 37 13.23 4.36 -43.76
C GLU A 37 12.21 4.54 -42.62
N GLN A 38 11.12 3.77 -42.60
CA GLN A 38 10.20 3.72 -41.47
C GLN A 38 10.94 3.29 -40.19
N THR A 39 11.71 2.19 -40.26
CA THR A 39 12.52 1.71 -39.13
C THR A 39 13.49 2.77 -38.64
N SER A 40 14.25 3.40 -39.55
CA SER A 40 15.24 4.43 -39.20
C SER A 40 14.61 5.64 -38.49
N ARG A 41 13.47 6.15 -39.00
CA ARG A 41 12.76 7.29 -38.40
C ARG A 41 12.16 6.94 -37.03
N LEU A 42 11.55 5.76 -36.90
CA LEU A 42 11.01 5.27 -35.63
C LEU A 42 12.12 5.03 -34.59
N ASP A 43 13.26 4.49 -35.01
CA ASP A 43 14.43 4.26 -34.16
C ASP A 43 15.01 5.58 -33.63
N THR A 44 15.17 6.57 -34.52
CA THR A 44 15.61 7.92 -34.18
C THR A 44 14.66 8.57 -33.18
N LEU A 45 13.35 8.46 -33.41
CA LEU A 45 12.34 8.98 -32.50
C LEU A 45 12.42 8.32 -31.13
N TYR A 46 12.59 6.99 -31.09
CA TYR A 46 12.69 6.25 -29.84
C TYR A 46 13.94 6.66 -29.04
N GLN A 47 15.10 6.74 -29.69
CA GLN A 47 16.35 7.19 -29.05
C GLN A 47 16.25 8.61 -28.51
N LEU A 48 15.65 9.53 -29.28
CA LEU A 48 15.44 10.92 -28.86
C LEU A 48 14.63 10.98 -27.56
N MET A 49 13.56 10.20 -27.48
CA MET A 49 12.65 10.21 -26.33
C MET A 49 13.24 9.53 -25.08
N GLN A 50 14.28 8.70 -25.23
CA GLN A 50 15.05 8.15 -24.10
C GLN A 50 16.07 9.16 -23.54
N ARG A 51 16.38 10.24 -24.28
CA ARG A 51 17.43 11.23 -23.94
C ARG A 51 16.88 12.64 -23.77
N ILE A 52 15.71 12.76 -23.12
CA ILE A 52 15.12 14.06 -22.83
C ILE A 52 15.97 14.80 -21.81
N GLU A 53 16.45 16.00 -22.17
CA GLU A 53 17.13 16.90 -21.26
C GLU A 53 16.13 17.81 -20.56
N TYR A 54 16.25 17.94 -19.24
CA TYR A 54 15.37 18.78 -18.44
C TYR A 54 16.07 20.10 -18.13
N GLU A 55 15.48 21.20 -18.56
CA GLU A 55 15.97 22.55 -18.29
C GLU A 55 14.96 23.32 -17.43
N PRO A 56 15.39 24.11 -16.43
CA PRO A 56 14.48 24.89 -15.60
C PRO A 56 13.58 25.81 -16.44
N THR A 57 14.16 26.44 -17.46
CA THR A 57 13.49 27.35 -18.38
C THR A 57 14.08 27.26 -19.79
N ILE A 58 13.25 27.22 -20.82
CA ILE A 58 13.63 27.27 -22.24
C ILE A 58 13.00 28.49 -22.91
N PHE A 59 13.78 29.21 -23.73
CA PHE A 59 13.33 30.37 -24.48
C PHE A 59 13.67 30.27 -25.97
N GLU A 60 12.73 30.65 -26.83
CA GLU A 60 12.90 30.77 -28.28
C GLU A 60 12.37 32.14 -28.73
N GLY A 61 13.21 32.94 -29.40
CA GLY A 61 12.84 34.30 -29.84
C GLY A 61 12.39 35.23 -28.69
N GLY A 62 12.94 35.03 -27.48
CA GLY A 62 12.57 35.78 -26.27
C GLY A 62 11.24 35.35 -25.63
N ARG A 63 10.57 34.32 -26.15
CA ARG A 63 9.36 33.73 -25.57
C ARG A 63 9.68 32.42 -24.90
N ARG A 64 9.04 32.17 -23.76
CA ARG A 64 9.17 30.90 -23.05
C ARG A 64 8.43 29.80 -23.82
N ILE A 65 9.08 28.67 -24.06
CA ILE A 65 8.53 27.52 -24.79
C ILE A 65 8.58 26.26 -23.93
N ALA A 66 7.69 25.31 -24.20
CA ALA A 66 7.54 24.08 -23.43
C ALA A 66 8.57 23.01 -23.78
N LEU A 67 8.92 22.89 -25.06
CA LEU A 67 9.84 21.90 -25.62
C LEU A 67 10.65 22.54 -26.74
N SER A 68 11.92 22.18 -26.87
CA SER A 68 12.79 22.52 -28.00
C SER A 68 13.51 21.27 -28.48
N LEU A 69 13.70 21.14 -29.80
CA LEU A 69 14.51 20.08 -30.40
C LEU A 69 15.84 20.71 -30.84
N SER A 70 16.97 20.15 -30.42
CA SER A 70 18.29 20.65 -30.85
C SER A 70 18.48 20.44 -32.35
N GLU A 71 19.21 21.36 -32.99
CA GLU A 71 19.64 21.21 -34.39
C GLU A 71 20.91 20.35 -34.52
N ASP A 72 21.58 20.05 -33.41
CA ASP A 72 22.79 19.20 -33.35
C ASP A 72 22.48 17.72 -33.64
N GLU A 73 23.46 16.99 -34.18
CA GLU A 73 23.41 15.52 -34.32
C GLU A 73 24.30 14.85 -33.25
N PRO A 74 23.77 13.92 -32.42
CA PRO A 74 22.38 13.46 -32.38
C PRO A 74 21.43 14.52 -31.80
N GLN A 75 20.20 14.56 -32.33
CA GLN A 75 19.15 15.46 -31.84
C GLN A 75 18.78 15.13 -30.39
N VAL A 76 18.51 16.17 -29.61
CA VAL A 76 18.14 16.11 -28.19
C VAL A 76 16.88 16.91 -27.95
N LEU A 77 15.91 16.31 -27.26
CA LEU A 77 14.67 16.97 -26.87
C LEU A 77 14.85 17.63 -25.51
N LYS A 78 14.76 18.96 -25.47
CA LYS A 78 14.87 19.77 -24.25
C LYS A 78 13.48 20.12 -23.73
N LEU A 79 13.25 19.93 -22.43
CA LEU A 79 11.96 20.09 -21.78
C LEU A 79 12.00 21.15 -20.67
N ASN A 80 11.07 22.11 -20.72
CA ASN A 80 10.98 23.22 -19.75
C ASN A 80 10.23 22.76 -18.49
N GLU A 81 10.97 22.48 -17.42
CA GLU A 81 10.42 21.88 -16.20
C GLU A 81 9.31 22.73 -15.59
N GLU A 82 9.46 24.06 -15.52
CA GLU A 82 8.46 24.91 -14.87
C GLU A 82 7.13 24.95 -15.63
N LEU A 83 7.16 24.92 -16.97
CA LEU A 83 5.93 24.93 -17.78
C LEU A 83 5.27 23.56 -17.79
N ILE A 84 6.06 22.51 -17.97
CA ILE A 84 5.57 21.14 -18.10
C ILE A 84 5.09 20.60 -16.73
N GLY A 85 5.73 21.02 -15.63
CA GLY A 85 5.32 20.64 -14.28
C GLY A 85 3.95 21.16 -13.85
N ARG A 86 3.37 22.15 -14.55
CA ARG A 86 2.08 22.76 -14.21
C ARG A 86 0.90 22.26 -15.05
N ILE A 87 1.14 21.38 -16.01
CA ILE A 87 0.13 20.94 -16.97
C ILE A 87 -0.25 19.47 -16.77
N SER A 88 -1.44 19.12 -17.25
CA SER A 88 -1.99 17.76 -17.18
C SER A 88 -1.26 16.79 -18.11
N ASP A 89 -1.32 15.49 -17.83
CA ASP A 89 -0.71 14.44 -18.68
C ASP A 89 -1.18 14.51 -20.14
N ALA A 90 -2.45 14.93 -20.35
CA ALA A 90 -3.02 15.14 -21.67
C ALA A 90 -2.33 16.26 -22.44
N GLU A 91 -2.04 17.36 -21.77
CA GLU A 91 -1.34 18.49 -22.37
C GLU A 91 0.12 18.16 -22.64
N ILE A 92 0.78 17.40 -21.76
CA ILE A 92 2.16 16.92 -21.98
C ILE A 92 2.24 16.07 -23.25
N VAL A 93 1.34 15.11 -23.43
CA VAL A 93 1.32 14.31 -24.67
C VAL A 93 1.08 15.18 -25.90
N ALA A 94 0.21 16.19 -25.79
CA ALA A 94 -0.05 17.11 -26.88
C ALA A 94 1.17 17.97 -27.25
N THR A 95 1.99 18.39 -26.27
CA THR A 95 3.20 19.18 -26.54
C THR A 95 4.26 18.38 -27.32
N LEU A 96 4.35 17.06 -27.11
CA LEU A 96 5.25 16.17 -27.85
C LEU A 96 4.91 16.05 -29.35
N GLY A 97 3.71 16.44 -29.78
CA GLY A 97 3.25 16.22 -31.15
C GLY A 97 4.06 16.93 -32.23
N ARG A 98 4.57 18.14 -31.96
CA ARG A 98 5.43 18.85 -32.92
C ARG A 98 6.80 18.18 -33.07
N PRO A 99 7.55 17.89 -31.99
CA PRO A 99 8.79 17.13 -32.07
C PRO A 99 8.62 15.77 -32.76
N ILE A 100 7.58 15.00 -32.41
CA ILE A 100 7.31 13.69 -33.04
C ILE A 100 7.07 13.85 -34.54
N ALA A 101 6.23 14.81 -34.95
CA ALA A 101 5.95 15.06 -36.36
C ALA A 101 7.20 15.47 -37.15
N GLN A 102 8.08 16.28 -36.54
CA GLN A 102 9.34 16.71 -37.16
C GLN A 102 10.28 15.52 -37.41
N VAL A 103 10.48 14.66 -36.42
CA VAL A 103 11.36 13.48 -36.56
C VAL A 103 10.80 12.46 -37.55
N LEU A 104 9.48 12.23 -37.52
CA LEU A 104 8.84 11.28 -38.43
C LEU A 104 8.64 11.84 -39.85
N GLY A 105 8.81 13.15 -40.07
CA GLY A 105 8.53 13.80 -41.35
C GLY A 105 7.04 13.80 -41.71
N LEU A 106 6.17 13.86 -40.70
CA LEU A 106 4.71 13.83 -40.85
C LEU A 106 4.09 15.20 -40.56
N SER A 107 2.81 15.37 -40.94
CA SER A 107 2.08 16.61 -40.64
C SER A 107 1.88 16.78 -39.12
N SER A 108 2.23 17.96 -38.59
CA SER A 108 2.08 18.27 -37.16
C SER A 108 0.62 18.20 -36.71
N LEU A 109 -0.31 18.65 -37.55
CA LEU A 109 -1.75 18.59 -37.26
C LEU A 109 -2.23 17.14 -37.13
N SER A 110 -1.84 16.27 -38.07
CA SER A 110 -2.20 14.84 -38.05
C SER A 110 -1.64 14.17 -36.79
N MET A 111 -0.40 14.48 -36.44
CA MET A 111 0.24 13.92 -35.26
C MET A 111 -0.41 14.39 -33.96
N THR A 112 -0.70 15.69 -33.82
CA THR A 112 -1.40 16.21 -32.64
C THR A 112 -2.80 15.61 -32.49
N LEU A 113 -3.52 15.35 -33.59
CA LEU A 113 -4.82 14.67 -33.55
C LEU A 113 -4.69 13.19 -33.17
N ALA A 114 -3.68 12.49 -33.71
CA ALA A 114 -3.38 11.11 -33.35
C ALA A 114 -3.09 10.98 -31.85
N LEU A 115 -2.19 11.80 -31.32
CA LEU A 115 -1.79 11.81 -29.91
C LEU A 115 -2.91 12.21 -28.92
N LYS A 116 -3.91 12.96 -29.40
CA LYS A 116 -5.11 13.26 -28.60
C LYS A 116 -6.04 12.06 -28.47
N THR A 117 -5.90 11.05 -29.34
CA THR A 117 -6.71 9.83 -29.30
C THR A 117 -6.11 8.85 -28.30
N ARG A 118 -6.67 8.76 -27.10
CA ARG A 118 -6.16 7.89 -26.02
C ARG A 118 -6.91 6.57 -25.86
N ASP A 119 -8.11 6.50 -26.42
CA ASP A 119 -8.92 5.29 -26.36
C ASP A 119 -8.35 4.22 -27.30
N GLU A 120 -8.05 3.04 -26.75
CA GLU A 120 -7.42 1.94 -27.49
C GLU A 120 -8.31 1.43 -28.63
N GLN A 121 -9.63 1.44 -28.46
CA GLN A 121 -10.57 1.06 -29.53
C GLN A 121 -10.54 2.09 -30.67
N SER A 122 -10.50 3.37 -30.32
CA SER A 122 -10.37 4.46 -31.27
C SER A 122 -9.02 4.41 -32.00
N LEU A 123 -7.92 4.13 -31.29
CA LEU A 123 -6.59 3.92 -31.88
C LEU A 123 -6.59 2.73 -32.84
N LYS A 124 -7.15 1.57 -32.44
CA LYS A 124 -7.30 0.38 -33.30
C LYS A 124 -8.17 0.66 -34.53
N SER A 125 -9.26 1.41 -34.36
CA SER A 125 -10.09 1.82 -35.49
C SER A 125 -9.32 2.75 -36.43
N LEU A 126 -8.47 3.63 -35.89
CA LEU A 126 -7.73 4.62 -36.65
C LEU A 126 -6.58 3.94 -37.42
N THR A 127 -5.81 3.05 -36.78
CA THR A 127 -4.83 2.19 -37.46
C THR A 127 -5.48 1.34 -38.54
N THR A 128 -6.63 0.71 -38.29
CA THR A 128 -7.34 -0.08 -39.32
C THR A 128 -7.78 0.78 -40.52
N LYS A 129 -8.19 2.04 -40.28
CA LYS A 129 -8.58 2.97 -41.36
C LYS A 129 -7.37 3.42 -42.18
N ILE A 130 -6.24 3.66 -41.53
CA ILE A 130 -4.97 4.05 -42.16
C ILE A 130 -4.38 2.86 -42.94
N ALA A 131 -4.40 1.67 -42.37
CA ALA A 131 -3.89 0.44 -43.00
C ALA A 131 -4.52 0.19 -44.39
N LYS A 132 -5.80 0.54 -44.56
CA LYS A 132 -6.50 0.42 -45.86
C LYS A 132 -6.02 1.41 -46.94
N LYS A 133 -5.35 2.48 -46.52
CA LYS A 133 -4.81 3.53 -47.38
C LYS A 133 -3.29 3.49 -47.48
N ALA A 134 -2.63 2.62 -46.72
CA ALA A 134 -1.20 2.50 -46.70
C ALA A 134 -0.68 2.13 -48.09
N GLU A 135 0.29 2.89 -48.59
CA GLU A 135 0.94 2.62 -49.87
C GLU A 135 1.97 1.49 -49.73
N ASN A 136 2.59 1.39 -48.55
CA ASN A 136 3.58 0.38 -48.18
C ASN A 136 3.11 -0.49 -46.99
N ALA A 137 3.81 -1.60 -46.75
CA ALA A 137 3.59 -2.40 -45.54
C ALA A 137 4.15 -1.65 -44.31
N PRO A 138 3.39 -1.55 -43.20
CA PRO A 138 3.88 -0.93 -41.97
C PRO A 138 4.92 -1.84 -41.29
N VAL A 139 6.00 -1.24 -40.81
CA VAL A 139 6.99 -1.89 -39.96
C VAL A 139 6.39 -2.20 -38.58
N ARG A 140 6.84 -3.29 -37.93
CA ARG A 140 6.37 -3.66 -36.59
C ARG A 140 7.25 -3.01 -35.52
N ALA A 141 6.71 -2.79 -34.32
CA ALA A 141 7.49 -2.29 -33.18
C ALA A 141 8.77 -3.09 -32.91
N VAL A 142 8.68 -4.43 -33.02
CA VAL A 142 9.80 -5.37 -32.81
C VAL A 142 10.90 -5.30 -33.88
N ASP A 143 10.66 -4.62 -35.01
CA ASP A 143 11.68 -4.38 -36.03
C ASP A 143 12.52 -3.12 -35.73
N VAL A 144 12.15 -2.32 -34.72
CA VAL A 144 12.86 -1.10 -34.31
C VAL A 144 13.97 -1.46 -33.31
N PRO A 145 15.27 -1.34 -33.67
CA PRO A 145 16.38 -1.85 -32.84
C PRO A 145 16.45 -1.27 -31.43
N SER A 146 16.25 0.04 -31.28
CA SER A 146 16.32 0.72 -29.97
C SER A 146 15.15 0.34 -29.07
N TYR A 147 13.97 0.07 -29.65
CA TYR A 147 12.83 -0.43 -28.90
C TYR A 147 13.14 -1.79 -28.29
N VAL A 148 13.64 -2.73 -29.10
CA VAL A 148 14.05 -4.07 -28.64
C VAL A 148 15.16 -3.97 -27.61
N SER A 149 16.22 -3.20 -27.89
CA SER A 149 17.37 -3.03 -26.98
C SER A 149 16.95 -2.51 -25.61
N VAL A 150 16.06 -1.52 -25.53
CA VAL A 150 15.56 -1.00 -24.25
C VAL A 150 14.68 -2.03 -23.54
N LYS A 151 13.80 -2.75 -24.24
CA LYS A 151 12.99 -3.81 -23.62
C LYS A 151 13.86 -4.94 -23.05
N ILE A 152 14.90 -5.34 -23.78
CA ILE A 152 15.89 -6.32 -23.28
C ILE A 152 16.64 -5.77 -22.07
N GLY A 153 17.14 -4.52 -22.13
CA GLY A 153 17.80 -3.89 -20.99
C GLY A 153 16.90 -3.78 -19.75
N VAL A 154 15.61 -3.49 -19.94
CA VAL A 154 14.60 -3.48 -18.88
C VAL A 154 14.44 -4.87 -18.27
N PHE A 155 14.35 -5.92 -19.09
CA PHE A 155 14.24 -7.30 -18.63
C PHE A 155 15.48 -7.76 -17.87
N THR A 156 16.68 -7.48 -18.39
CA THR A 156 17.95 -7.75 -17.72
C THR A 156 18.01 -7.05 -16.35
N SER A 157 17.68 -5.76 -16.30
CA SER A 157 17.67 -5.00 -15.04
C SER A 157 16.65 -5.55 -14.03
N ARG A 158 15.48 -6.03 -14.49
CA ARG A 158 14.49 -6.68 -13.62
C ARG A 158 14.99 -8.04 -13.12
N LEU A 159 15.67 -8.83 -13.94
CA LEU A 159 16.30 -10.09 -13.54
C LEU A 159 17.37 -9.88 -12.47
N GLU A 160 18.26 -8.91 -12.68
CA GLU A 160 19.31 -8.54 -11.71
C GLU A 160 18.70 -8.11 -10.38
N SER A 161 17.64 -7.29 -10.44
CA SER A 161 16.90 -6.85 -9.25
C SER A 161 16.28 -8.03 -8.50
N ILE A 162 15.67 -8.99 -9.22
CA ILE A 162 15.09 -10.19 -8.59
C ILE A 162 16.16 -11.10 -8.00
N ALA A 163 17.27 -11.31 -8.71
CA ALA A 163 18.40 -12.08 -8.19
C ALA A 163 18.95 -11.46 -6.90
N ALA A 164 19.08 -10.13 -6.83
CA ALA A 164 19.51 -9.42 -5.63
C ALA A 164 18.49 -9.48 -4.48
N LEU A 165 17.18 -9.46 -4.78
CA LEU A 165 16.11 -9.50 -3.77
C LEU A 165 15.86 -10.90 -3.21
N LEU A 166 15.96 -11.94 -4.04
CA LEU A 166 15.54 -13.30 -3.70
C LEU A 166 16.70 -14.30 -3.55
N GLY A 167 17.91 -13.94 -3.93
CA GLY A 167 19.07 -14.83 -3.98
C GLY A 167 20.39 -14.08 -3.91
N GLN A 168 21.34 -14.47 -4.75
CA GLN A 168 22.65 -13.82 -4.85
C GLN A 168 22.70 -12.85 -6.03
N GLU A 169 23.27 -11.66 -5.80
CA GLU A 169 23.50 -10.67 -6.86
C GLU A 169 24.23 -11.31 -8.04
N THR A 170 23.62 -11.22 -9.22
CA THR A 170 24.08 -11.87 -10.45
C THR A 170 23.83 -10.92 -11.61
N SER A 171 24.85 -10.68 -12.42
CA SER A 171 24.71 -9.94 -13.67
C SER A 171 24.20 -10.87 -14.77
N PHE A 172 23.26 -10.40 -15.56
CA PHE A 172 22.74 -11.14 -16.71
C PHE A 172 23.17 -10.41 -17.98
N ASP A 173 23.60 -11.17 -18.99
CA ASP A 173 23.85 -10.63 -20.32
C ASP A 173 22.95 -11.34 -21.31
N VAL A 174 22.04 -10.58 -21.93
CA VAL A 174 21.05 -11.08 -22.87
C VAL A 174 21.36 -10.49 -24.22
N GLU A 175 22.14 -11.21 -25.02
CA GLU A 175 22.52 -10.78 -26.35
C GLU A 175 21.37 -10.92 -27.34
N ILE A 176 21.20 -9.93 -28.23
CA ILE A 176 20.23 -9.97 -29.32
C ILE A 176 20.77 -10.82 -30.48
N SER A 177 20.69 -12.15 -30.33
CA SER A 177 21.11 -13.13 -31.33
C SER A 177 20.22 -13.13 -32.59
N ASP A 178 20.71 -13.74 -33.67
CA ASP A 178 19.90 -13.91 -34.90
C ASP A 178 18.66 -14.77 -34.67
N GLU A 179 18.73 -15.74 -33.74
CA GLU A 179 17.59 -16.57 -33.34
C GLU A 179 16.52 -15.72 -32.64
N LEU A 180 16.92 -14.84 -31.71
CA LEU A 180 16.00 -13.93 -31.04
C LEU A 180 15.38 -12.93 -32.03
N ARG A 181 16.17 -12.40 -32.97
CA ARG A 181 15.66 -11.55 -34.06
C ARG A 181 14.65 -12.31 -34.93
N GLY A 182 14.92 -13.58 -35.20
CA GLY A 182 14.00 -14.47 -35.92
C GLY A 182 12.67 -14.64 -35.21
N ALA A 183 12.70 -14.94 -33.90
CA ALA A 183 11.51 -15.09 -33.07
C ALA A 183 10.70 -13.78 -32.99
N LEU A 184 11.37 -12.64 -32.80
CA LEU A 184 10.75 -11.30 -32.79
C LEU A 184 10.00 -11.02 -34.10
N LYS A 185 10.61 -11.32 -35.26
CA LYS A 185 9.96 -11.15 -36.58
C LYS A 185 8.75 -12.06 -36.80
N GLY A 186 8.67 -13.18 -36.10
CA GLY A 186 7.56 -14.14 -36.19
C GLY A 186 6.26 -13.62 -35.58
N SER A 187 6.34 -12.74 -34.59
CA SER A 187 5.17 -12.19 -33.88
C SER A 187 4.78 -10.80 -34.39
N ALA A 188 3.47 -10.51 -34.35
CA ALA A 188 2.96 -9.17 -34.62
C ALA A 188 3.09 -8.26 -33.39
N ALA A 189 3.20 -8.83 -32.20
CA ALA A 189 3.35 -8.15 -30.92
C ALA A 189 4.67 -8.59 -30.25
N TRP A 190 4.91 -8.14 -29.02
CA TRP A 190 5.96 -8.75 -28.19
C TRP A 190 5.71 -10.27 -28.10
N PRO A 191 6.72 -11.12 -28.38
CA PRO A 191 6.53 -12.57 -28.47
C PRO A 191 6.23 -13.15 -27.09
N GLU A 192 5.43 -14.21 -27.04
CA GLU A 192 5.10 -14.89 -25.79
C GLU A 192 6.32 -15.71 -25.33
N TRP A 193 6.39 -16.03 -24.04
CA TRP A 193 7.47 -16.86 -23.50
C TRP A 193 7.67 -18.18 -24.27
N GLN A 194 6.57 -18.79 -24.72
CA GLN A 194 6.61 -20.06 -25.46
C GLN A 194 7.36 -19.96 -26.79
N ASP A 195 7.41 -18.78 -27.40
CA ASP A 195 8.09 -18.52 -28.68
C ASP A 195 9.61 -18.42 -28.52
N ILE A 196 10.11 -18.11 -27.31
CA ILE A 196 11.51 -17.76 -27.07
C ILE A 196 12.22 -18.63 -26.03
N GLN A 197 11.49 -19.37 -25.19
CA GLN A 197 12.03 -20.21 -24.10
C GLN A 197 13.11 -21.20 -24.56
N ASP A 198 13.06 -21.62 -25.83
CA ASP A 198 13.98 -22.61 -26.38
C ASP A 198 15.30 -22.05 -26.89
N ILE A 199 15.41 -20.72 -27.01
CA ILE A 199 16.62 -20.03 -27.46
C ILE A 199 17.71 -20.15 -26.38
N GLU A 200 18.96 -20.39 -26.80
CA GLU A 200 20.07 -20.68 -25.89
C GLU A 200 20.30 -19.60 -24.83
N ALA A 201 20.14 -18.32 -25.21
CA ALA A 201 20.24 -17.19 -24.28
C ALA A 201 19.25 -17.30 -23.11
N PHE A 202 17.99 -17.68 -23.35
CA PHE A 202 16.97 -17.77 -22.30
C PHE A 202 17.11 -19.04 -21.44
N LYS A 203 17.62 -20.12 -22.01
CA LYS A 203 18.07 -21.30 -21.23
C LYS A 203 19.23 -20.94 -20.30
N GLY A 204 20.19 -20.16 -20.81
CA GLY A 204 21.30 -19.61 -20.03
C GLY A 204 20.83 -18.72 -18.89
N VAL A 205 19.94 -17.77 -19.16
CA VAL A 205 19.34 -16.87 -18.16
C VAL A 205 18.58 -17.66 -17.09
N SER A 206 17.74 -18.62 -17.48
CA SER A 206 16.97 -19.45 -16.54
C SER A 206 17.88 -20.28 -15.65
N THR A 207 18.98 -20.80 -16.20
CA THR A 207 20.00 -21.56 -15.45
C THR A 207 20.81 -20.66 -14.51
N ALA A 208 21.19 -19.47 -14.96
CA ALA A 208 21.89 -18.48 -14.15
C ALA A 208 21.02 -17.99 -12.99
N LEU A 209 19.74 -17.69 -13.25
CA LEU A 209 18.79 -17.31 -12.20
C LEU A 209 18.57 -18.48 -11.23
N ARG A 210 18.39 -19.71 -11.73
CA ARG A 210 18.30 -20.89 -10.86
C ARG A 210 19.53 -21.01 -9.95
N THR A 211 20.73 -20.80 -10.50
CA THR A 211 22.00 -20.86 -9.76
C THR A 211 22.07 -19.77 -8.69
N SER A 212 21.69 -18.53 -9.02
CA SER A 212 21.57 -17.41 -8.08
C SER A 212 20.60 -17.73 -6.92
N LEU A 213 19.52 -18.44 -7.23
CA LEU A 213 18.50 -18.87 -6.29
C LEU A 213 18.81 -20.21 -5.60
N GLY A 214 19.92 -20.89 -5.93
CA GLY A 214 20.20 -22.32 -5.66
C GLY A 214 20.32 -22.75 -4.19
N GLN A 215 19.93 -21.89 -3.25
CA GLN A 215 19.84 -22.17 -1.81
C GLN A 215 18.59 -21.55 -1.19
N THR A 216 17.68 -21.04 -2.01
CA THR A 216 16.43 -20.41 -1.59
C THR A 216 15.26 -21.24 -2.07
N LYS A 217 14.10 -21.05 -1.45
CA LYS A 217 12.84 -21.71 -1.81
C LYS A 217 12.37 -21.41 -3.25
N TRP A 218 12.97 -20.41 -3.90
CA TRP A 218 12.58 -19.93 -5.23
C TRP A 218 13.32 -20.64 -6.38
N GLU A 219 14.30 -21.50 -6.09
CA GLU A 219 15.09 -22.21 -7.10
C GLU A 219 14.21 -22.95 -8.14
N SER A 220 13.16 -23.62 -7.66
CA SER A 220 12.22 -24.37 -8.50
C SER A 220 11.32 -23.47 -9.36
N THR A 221 11.21 -22.18 -9.01
CA THR A 221 10.36 -21.19 -9.66
C THR A 221 11.13 -20.30 -10.64
N SER A 222 12.44 -20.53 -10.82
CA SER A 222 13.30 -19.67 -11.65
C SER A 222 12.76 -19.46 -13.06
N GLU A 223 12.33 -20.52 -13.73
CA GLU A 223 11.80 -20.45 -15.09
C GLU A 223 10.50 -19.64 -15.16
N LEU A 224 9.59 -19.84 -14.19
CA LEU A 224 8.37 -19.04 -14.07
C LEU A 224 8.69 -17.56 -13.83
N ILE A 225 9.72 -17.25 -13.06
CA ILE A 225 10.16 -15.87 -12.84
C ILE A 225 10.65 -15.25 -14.15
N VAL A 226 11.49 -15.97 -14.91
CA VAL A 226 11.99 -15.49 -16.21
C VAL A 226 10.83 -15.27 -17.18
N GLU A 227 9.90 -16.23 -17.29
CA GLU A 227 8.68 -16.13 -18.09
C GLU A 227 7.88 -14.87 -17.73
N LEU A 228 7.58 -14.67 -16.45
CA LEU A 228 6.78 -13.55 -16.01
C LEU A 228 7.48 -12.20 -16.25
N LEU A 229 8.80 -12.12 -16.01
CA LEU A 229 9.57 -10.93 -16.32
C LEU A 229 9.60 -10.64 -17.83
N TRP A 230 9.64 -11.67 -18.68
CA TRP A 230 9.54 -11.51 -20.12
C TRP A 230 8.17 -10.96 -20.53
N ASP A 231 7.09 -11.58 -20.04
CA ASP A 231 5.72 -11.17 -20.35
C ASP A 231 5.41 -9.75 -19.85
N SER A 232 6.07 -9.33 -18.76
CA SER A 232 5.95 -7.97 -18.21
C SER A 232 6.36 -6.86 -19.19
N LEU A 233 7.13 -7.19 -20.23
CA LEU A 233 7.56 -6.25 -21.26
C LEU A 233 6.43 -5.89 -22.24
N GLY A 234 5.47 -6.79 -22.45
CA GLY A 234 4.34 -6.62 -23.36
C GLY A 234 3.04 -6.19 -22.66
N LEU A 235 3.03 -6.12 -21.32
CA LEU A 235 1.84 -5.87 -20.52
C LEU A 235 1.96 -4.55 -19.75
N THR A 236 0.83 -3.90 -19.52
CA THR A 236 0.77 -2.83 -18.50
C THR A 236 1.03 -3.42 -17.12
N PRO A 237 1.56 -2.64 -16.15
CA PRO A 237 1.90 -3.18 -14.83
C PRO A 237 0.72 -3.86 -14.14
N HIS A 238 -0.47 -3.27 -14.22
CA HIS A 238 -1.70 -3.86 -13.67
C HIS A 238 -2.10 -5.18 -14.35
N SER A 239 -1.96 -5.27 -15.67
CA SER A 239 -2.23 -6.52 -16.41
C SER A 239 -1.18 -7.58 -16.09
N TYR A 240 0.08 -7.18 -15.95
CA TYR A 240 1.18 -8.05 -15.56
C TYR A 240 0.95 -8.68 -14.19
N PHE A 241 0.64 -7.94 -13.12
CA PHE A 241 0.42 -8.58 -11.81
C PHE A 241 -0.81 -9.48 -11.76
N LYS A 242 -1.84 -9.22 -12.59
CA LYS A 242 -2.96 -10.16 -12.75
C LYS A 242 -2.53 -11.45 -13.45
N HIS A 243 -1.67 -11.34 -14.47
CA HIS A 243 -1.07 -12.48 -15.15
C HIS A 243 -0.16 -13.27 -14.19
N ALA A 244 0.79 -12.59 -13.54
CA ALA A 244 1.68 -13.15 -12.54
C ALA A 244 0.91 -13.83 -11.40
N GLY A 245 -0.11 -13.18 -10.83
CA GLY A 245 -0.94 -13.75 -9.78
C GLY A 245 -1.62 -15.06 -10.20
N ARG A 246 -2.11 -15.15 -11.44
CA ARG A 246 -2.70 -16.37 -12.01
C ARG A 246 -1.65 -17.47 -12.25
N ALA A 247 -0.50 -17.11 -12.80
CA ALA A 247 0.56 -18.06 -13.11
C ALA A 247 1.19 -18.64 -11.82
N ILE A 248 1.48 -17.78 -10.84
CA ILE A 248 1.98 -18.15 -9.50
C ILE A 248 1.00 -19.09 -8.80
N ARG A 249 -0.31 -18.79 -8.88
CA ARG A 249 -1.34 -19.69 -8.37
C ARG A 249 -1.38 -21.02 -9.10
N GLY A 250 -1.34 -21.02 -10.43
CA GLY A 250 -1.34 -22.24 -11.25
C GLY A 250 -0.15 -23.15 -10.96
N ALA A 251 1.00 -22.56 -10.66
CA ALA A 251 2.22 -23.25 -10.26
C ALA A 251 2.27 -23.68 -8.78
N ASN A 252 1.25 -23.32 -7.97
CA ASN A 252 1.18 -23.60 -6.54
C ASN A 252 2.40 -23.10 -5.73
N VAL A 253 2.87 -21.89 -6.02
CA VAL A 253 3.99 -21.29 -5.28
C VAL A 253 3.56 -21.00 -3.84
N SER A 254 4.26 -21.59 -2.86
CA SER A 254 3.88 -21.55 -1.44
C SER A 254 3.92 -20.16 -0.80
N GLU A 255 4.72 -19.25 -1.34
CA GLU A 255 4.87 -17.89 -0.82
C GLU A 255 4.57 -16.83 -1.89
N ALA A 256 3.40 -16.94 -2.50
CA ALA A 256 2.96 -16.06 -3.58
C ALA A 256 3.14 -14.56 -3.25
N ALA A 257 2.85 -14.13 -2.01
CA ALA A 257 2.99 -12.74 -1.57
C ALA A 257 4.43 -12.23 -1.69
N ALA A 258 5.39 -12.92 -1.06
CA ALA A 258 6.80 -12.51 -1.08
C ALA A 258 7.39 -12.47 -2.49
N LEU A 259 6.98 -13.40 -3.36
CA LEU A 259 7.39 -13.37 -4.77
C LEU A 259 6.79 -12.16 -5.51
N LEU A 260 5.48 -11.91 -5.35
CA LEU A 260 4.80 -10.77 -5.97
C LEU A 260 5.38 -9.44 -5.48
N ASP A 261 5.74 -9.34 -4.19
CA ASP A 261 6.39 -8.16 -3.62
C ASP A 261 7.79 -7.94 -4.19
N ALA A 262 8.58 -9.00 -4.38
CA ALA A 262 9.88 -8.91 -5.03
C ALA A 262 9.74 -8.47 -6.51
N MET A 263 8.76 -9.04 -7.22
CA MET A 263 8.41 -8.64 -8.59
C MET A 263 7.98 -7.17 -8.65
N PHE A 264 7.16 -6.73 -7.69
CA PHE A 264 6.77 -5.34 -7.55
C PHE A 264 7.95 -4.42 -7.29
N ALA A 265 8.84 -4.78 -6.37
CA ALA A 265 10.05 -4.03 -6.10
C ALA A 265 10.95 -3.90 -7.34
N ALA A 266 11.13 -4.98 -8.10
CA ALA A 266 11.90 -4.97 -9.34
C ALA A 266 11.28 -4.07 -10.42
N LEU A 267 9.94 -4.05 -10.56
CA LEU A 267 9.27 -3.10 -11.47
C LEU A 267 9.40 -1.65 -10.97
N LYS A 268 9.24 -1.42 -9.67
CA LYS A 268 9.24 -0.07 -9.07
C LYS A 268 10.55 0.68 -9.26
N VAL A 269 11.67 0.00 -9.42
CA VAL A 269 12.96 0.61 -9.80
C VAL A 269 12.81 1.49 -11.04
N GLN A 270 11.99 1.07 -12.00
CA GLN A 270 11.74 1.75 -13.27
C GLN A 270 10.35 2.39 -13.37
N GLU A 271 9.46 2.10 -12.42
CA GLU A 271 8.04 2.47 -12.38
C GLU A 271 7.64 2.98 -10.99
N LYS A 272 8.28 4.06 -10.52
CA LYS A 272 8.07 4.59 -9.17
C LYS A 272 6.64 5.04 -8.84
N TRP A 273 5.81 5.25 -9.86
CA TRP A 273 4.41 5.67 -9.75
C TRP A 273 3.44 4.54 -9.40
N LEU A 274 3.88 3.28 -9.48
CA LEU A 274 3.04 2.13 -9.24
C LEU A 274 2.67 2.00 -7.75
N SER A 275 1.39 1.71 -7.46
CA SER A 275 0.87 1.51 -6.11
C SER A 275 0.27 0.12 -5.94
N THR A 276 0.47 -0.45 -4.75
CA THR A 276 -0.13 -1.73 -4.34
C THR A 276 -1.47 -1.56 -3.65
N GLU A 277 -1.88 -0.31 -3.37
CA GLU A 277 -3.12 -0.06 -2.63
C GLU A 277 -4.32 -0.51 -3.45
N LEU A 278 -5.22 -1.29 -2.82
CA LEU A 278 -6.53 -1.68 -3.34
C LEU A 278 -7.29 -0.50 -3.95
N SER A 279 -7.08 0.68 -3.37
CA SER A 279 -7.70 1.94 -3.75
C SER A 279 -7.42 2.36 -5.20
N THR A 280 -6.28 1.93 -5.75
CA THR A 280 -5.75 2.34 -7.05
C THR A 280 -6.09 1.37 -8.18
N TRP A 281 -6.68 0.21 -7.87
CA TRP A 281 -6.94 -0.85 -8.84
C TRP A 281 -8.42 -0.91 -9.25
N PRO A 282 -8.81 -0.52 -10.48
CA PRO A 282 -10.21 -0.47 -10.89
C PRO A 282 -10.94 -1.82 -10.81
N SER A 283 -10.23 -2.93 -11.03
CA SER A 283 -10.83 -4.28 -10.95
C SER A 283 -11.21 -4.71 -9.54
N PHE A 284 -10.73 -4.02 -8.51
CA PHE A 284 -11.03 -4.32 -7.11
C PHE A 284 -11.92 -3.26 -6.46
N GLN A 285 -12.47 -2.33 -7.25
CA GLN A 285 -13.26 -1.21 -6.74
C GLN A 285 -14.49 -1.67 -5.94
N ASP A 286 -15.18 -2.73 -6.38
CA ASP A 286 -16.35 -3.26 -5.66
C ASP A 286 -15.96 -3.85 -4.28
N ILE A 287 -14.82 -4.53 -4.23
CA ILE A 287 -14.27 -5.08 -2.97
C ILE A 287 -13.84 -3.95 -2.06
N LYS A 288 -13.15 -2.93 -2.59
CA LYS A 288 -12.75 -1.72 -1.86
C LYS A 288 -13.97 -1.05 -1.21
N THR A 289 -15.04 -0.84 -1.98
CA THR A 289 -16.27 -0.23 -1.46
C THR A 289 -16.89 -1.07 -0.37
N ALA A 290 -17.09 -2.37 -0.59
CA ALA A 290 -17.69 -3.26 0.40
C ALA A 290 -16.84 -3.39 1.68
N TRP A 291 -15.50 -3.44 1.54
CA TRP A 291 -14.57 -3.41 2.67
C TRP A 291 -14.70 -2.10 3.45
N SER A 292 -14.75 -0.98 2.74
CA SER A 292 -14.84 0.33 3.37
C SER A 292 -16.16 0.50 4.13
N GLU A 293 -17.26 0.03 3.55
CA GLU A 293 -18.57 0.01 4.21
C GLU A 293 -18.57 -0.90 5.44
N LEU A 294 -18.01 -2.11 5.35
CA LEU A 294 -17.89 -3.01 6.50
C LEU A 294 -17.07 -2.35 7.61
N ALA A 295 -15.87 -1.85 7.32
CA ALA A 295 -15.00 -1.22 8.30
C ALA A 295 -15.67 -0.01 8.96
N GLN A 296 -16.39 0.81 8.18
CA GLN A 296 -17.18 1.91 8.71
C GLN A 296 -18.32 1.42 9.61
N ASN A 297 -19.06 0.39 9.20
CA ASN A 297 -20.20 -0.13 9.96
C ASN A 297 -19.78 -0.87 11.24
N GLU A 298 -18.62 -1.54 11.23
CA GLU A 298 -18.03 -2.10 12.44
C GLU A 298 -17.69 -1.00 13.43
N ARG A 299 -16.98 0.04 13.00
CA ARG A 299 -16.64 1.19 13.84
C ARG A 299 -17.89 1.89 14.38
N ARG A 300 -18.91 2.09 13.53
CA ARG A 300 -20.22 2.59 13.94
C ARG A 300 -20.83 1.72 15.03
N ALA A 301 -20.84 0.39 14.89
CA ALA A 301 -21.46 -0.54 15.86
C ALA A 301 -20.96 -0.36 17.30
N PHE A 302 -19.74 0.15 17.47
CA PHE A 302 -19.17 0.42 18.79
C PHE A 302 -19.52 1.80 19.38
N GLY A 303 -20.34 2.62 18.69
CA GLY A 303 -20.83 3.91 19.18
C GLY A 303 -19.77 5.01 19.17
N MET A 304 -18.75 4.90 18.30
CA MET A 304 -17.62 5.83 18.29
C MET A 304 -17.30 6.40 16.91
N MET A 305 -17.89 7.52 16.48
CA MET A 305 -17.36 8.29 15.33
C MET A 305 -17.68 9.78 15.34
N LEU A 306 -16.65 10.65 15.21
CA LEU A 306 -16.80 12.07 14.80
C LEU A 306 -16.73 12.23 13.28
N HIS A 307 -16.05 11.34 12.55
CA HIS A 307 -15.83 11.48 11.11
C HIS A 307 -15.69 10.13 10.41
N ASP A 308 -16.16 10.04 9.17
CA ASP A 308 -15.91 8.93 8.24
C ASP A 308 -14.40 8.74 8.04
N LEU A 309 -13.77 7.97 8.92
CA LEU A 309 -12.38 7.60 8.76
C LEU A 309 -12.24 6.75 7.50
N PRO A 310 -11.19 6.99 6.69
CA PRO A 310 -10.90 6.08 5.60
C PRO A 310 -10.70 4.67 6.20
N ALA A 311 -11.19 3.68 5.46
CA ALA A 311 -10.92 2.30 5.79
C ALA A 311 -9.40 2.08 5.81
N PRO A 312 -8.89 1.13 6.61
CA PRO A 312 -7.48 0.75 6.56
C PRO A 312 -7.06 0.48 5.12
N SER A 313 -5.90 0.99 4.73
CA SER A 313 -5.34 0.69 3.41
C SER A 313 -4.97 -0.79 3.34
N VAL A 314 -5.31 -1.42 2.22
CA VAL A 314 -5.11 -2.86 1.99
C VAL A 314 -4.27 -3.00 0.72
N SER A 315 -3.19 -3.78 0.79
CA SER A 315 -2.38 -4.11 -0.38
C SER A 315 -3.02 -5.27 -1.16
N VAL A 316 -3.01 -5.20 -2.49
CA VAL A 316 -3.47 -6.32 -3.34
C VAL A 316 -2.45 -7.45 -3.48
N LEU A 317 -1.20 -7.19 -3.07
CA LEU A 317 -0.08 -8.14 -3.15
C LEU A 317 0.18 -8.88 -1.83
N GLU A 318 -0.35 -8.36 -0.73
CA GLU A 318 -0.30 -9.03 0.57
C GLU A 318 -1.29 -10.20 0.63
N VAL A 319 -0.98 -11.16 1.51
CA VAL A 319 -1.85 -12.29 1.81
C VAL A 319 -3.22 -11.76 2.27
N ALA A 320 -4.30 -12.21 1.61
CA ALA A 320 -5.64 -11.67 1.86
C ALA A 320 -6.09 -11.84 3.31
N ARG A 321 -5.69 -12.93 3.98
CA ARG A 321 -5.94 -13.13 5.41
C ARG A 321 -5.42 -11.97 6.25
N ASP A 322 -4.20 -11.55 5.98
CA ASP A 322 -3.50 -10.55 6.79
C ASP A 322 -3.99 -9.16 6.41
N ALA A 323 -4.23 -8.95 5.11
CA ALA A 323 -4.72 -7.70 4.55
C ALA A 323 -6.14 -7.32 5.04
N PHE A 324 -7.02 -8.30 5.30
CA PHE A 324 -8.39 -8.05 5.80
C PHE A 324 -8.64 -8.50 7.24
N GLY A 325 -7.74 -9.30 7.83
CA GLY A 325 -7.97 -9.92 9.13
C GLY A 325 -9.09 -10.97 9.14
N LEU A 326 -9.28 -11.70 8.03
CA LEU A 326 -10.33 -12.73 7.89
C LEU A 326 -9.76 -14.05 7.37
N ASP A 327 -10.26 -15.17 7.90
CA ASP A 327 -9.92 -16.52 7.44
C ASP A 327 -11.15 -17.43 7.24
N GLN A 328 -12.35 -16.84 7.22
CA GLN A 328 -13.61 -17.53 6.86
C GLN A 328 -14.42 -16.80 5.78
N PRO A 329 -15.14 -17.53 4.90
CA PRO A 329 -15.26 -18.99 4.88
C PRO A 329 -13.98 -19.67 4.38
N THR A 330 -13.71 -20.89 4.85
CA THR A 330 -12.51 -21.66 4.47
C THR A 330 -12.47 -22.04 2.98
N THR A 331 -13.57 -21.82 2.27
CA THR A 331 -13.67 -22.00 0.82
C THR A 331 -12.93 -20.92 0.03
N LEU A 332 -12.58 -19.79 0.65
CA LEU A 332 -11.80 -18.73 0.01
C LEU A 332 -10.30 -18.96 0.22
N PRO A 333 -9.45 -18.61 -0.77
CA PRO A 333 -8.01 -18.83 -0.71
C PRO A 333 -7.30 -17.73 0.09
N TRP A 334 -7.57 -17.65 1.39
CA TRP A 334 -7.07 -16.60 2.28
C TRP A 334 -5.54 -16.50 2.35
N GLU A 335 -4.84 -17.59 2.09
CA GLU A 335 -3.37 -17.65 2.05
C GLU A 335 -2.76 -17.00 0.79
N LEU A 336 -3.57 -16.70 -0.22
CA LEU A 336 -3.11 -16.11 -1.47
C LEU A 336 -3.42 -14.60 -1.52
N PRO A 337 -2.54 -13.80 -2.13
CA PRO A 337 -2.83 -12.40 -2.42
C PRO A 337 -4.06 -12.20 -3.30
N LEU A 338 -4.73 -11.05 -3.17
CA LEU A 338 -5.95 -10.75 -3.93
C LEU A 338 -5.76 -10.82 -5.45
N VAL A 339 -4.59 -10.46 -5.95
CA VAL A 339 -4.26 -10.57 -7.39
C VAL A 339 -4.27 -12.01 -7.91
N CYS A 340 -4.11 -13.01 -7.04
CA CYS A 340 -4.21 -14.44 -7.39
C CYS A 340 -5.65 -14.96 -7.40
N TRP A 341 -6.63 -14.17 -6.94
CA TRP A 341 -8.01 -14.61 -6.80
C TRP A 341 -8.75 -14.59 -8.15
N THR A 342 -9.64 -15.55 -8.34
CA THR A 342 -10.55 -15.58 -9.48
C THR A 342 -11.67 -14.55 -9.30
N VAL A 343 -12.31 -14.15 -10.40
CA VAL A 343 -13.47 -13.23 -10.38
C VAL A 343 -14.59 -13.77 -9.47
N ARG A 344 -14.78 -15.10 -9.42
CA ARG A 344 -15.78 -15.73 -8.56
C ARG A 344 -15.44 -15.57 -7.07
N GLU A 345 -14.18 -15.78 -6.69
CA GLU A 345 -13.72 -15.63 -5.30
C GLU A 345 -13.75 -14.15 -4.87
N GLN A 346 -13.37 -13.24 -5.77
CA GLN A 346 -13.50 -11.80 -5.57
C GLN A 346 -14.96 -11.39 -5.31
N GLY A 347 -15.90 -11.93 -6.11
CA GLY A 347 -17.33 -11.70 -5.90
C GLY A 347 -17.83 -12.27 -4.57
N ALA A 348 -17.36 -13.46 -4.18
CA ALA A 348 -17.71 -14.07 -2.90
C ALA A 348 -17.14 -13.29 -1.70
N LEU A 349 -15.95 -12.71 -1.81
CA LEU A 349 -15.38 -11.81 -0.79
C LEU A 349 -16.22 -10.54 -0.62
N ARG A 350 -16.59 -9.92 -1.74
CA ARG A 350 -17.50 -8.77 -1.73
C ARG A 350 -18.82 -9.12 -1.04
N ASP A 351 -19.43 -10.25 -1.41
CA ASP A 351 -20.71 -10.68 -0.84
C ASP A 351 -20.60 -11.02 0.65
N LEU A 352 -19.45 -11.56 1.07
CA LEU A 352 -19.12 -11.75 2.47
C LEU A 352 -19.09 -10.41 3.21
N PHE A 353 -18.33 -9.41 2.72
CA PHE A 353 -18.27 -8.09 3.35
C PHE A 353 -19.64 -7.44 3.45
N VAL A 354 -20.44 -7.49 2.39
CA VAL A 354 -21.82 -6.96 2.37
C VAL A 354 -22.70 -7.73 3.36
N GLY A 355 -22.57 -9.06 3.42
CA GLY A 355 -23.31 -9.91 4.34
C GLY A 355 -22.99 -9.58 5.80
N LEU A 356 -21.70 -9.50 6.14
CA LEU A 356 -21.21 -9.13 7.47
C LEU A 356 -21.67 -7.73 7.87
N SER A 357 -21.62 -6.79 6.92
CA SER A 357 -22.07 -5.42 7.17
C SER A 357 -23.56 -5.35 7.53
N ARG A 358 -24.40 -6.24 6.99
CA ARG A 358 -25.85 -6.28 7.26
C ARG A 358 -26.21 -6.89 8.60
N THR A 359 -25.32 -7.70 9.18
CA THR A 359 -25.53 -8.33 10.49
C THR A 359 -25.17 -7.40 11.65
N LEU A 360 -24.48 -6.30 11.38
CA LEU A 360 -24.08 -5.35 12.42
C LEU A 360 -25.28 -4.49 12.88
N PRO A 361 -25.41 -4.23 14.19
CA PRO A 361 -26.45 -3.36 14.71
C PRO A 361 -26.27 -1.93 14.17
N ILE A 362 -27.38 -1.29 13.80
CA ILE A 362 -27.40 0.11 13.33
C ILE A 362 -27.26 1.02 14.56
N PRO A 363 -26.21 1.85 14.66
CA PRO A 363 -25.99 2.72 15.81
C PRO A 363 -26.18 4.19 15.43
N GLN A 364 -26.31 5.04 16.46
CA GLN A 364 -26.48 6.47 16.35
C GLN A 364 -25.12 7.18 16.30
N ASP A 365 -25.00 8.18 15.42
CA ASP A 365 -23.80 9.03 15.26
C ASP A 365 -23.56 9.88 16.50
N ASP A 366 -22.35 9.86 17.07
CA ASP A 366 -21.82 10.91 17.95
C ASP A 366 -20.28 10.79 18.12
N GLY A 367 -19.65 11.95 18.37
CA GLY A 367 -18.27 12.27 18.01
C GLY A 367 -17.09 11.94 18.93
N TYR A 368 -15.93 11.54 18.36
CA TYR A 368 -14.62 11.33 19.05
C TYR A 368 -13.31 11.73 18.29
N PRO A 369 -12.21 12.03 19.00
CA PRO A 369 -10.87 12.19 18.40
C PRO A 369 -10.24 10.86 17.91
N VAL A 370 -9.32 10.94 16.94
CA VAL A 370 -8.79 9.81 16.16
C VAL A 370 -7.30 9.58 16.46
N LEU A 371 -6.87 8.32 16.54
CA LEU A 371 -5.44 7.96 16.55
C LEU A 371 -4.93 7.63 15.14
N GLY A 372 -3.70 8.08 14.83
CA GLY A 372 -2.97 7.70 13.63
C GLY A 372 -2.40 6.27 13.69
N SER A 373 -1.76 5.83 12.60
CA SER A 373 -1.03 4.56 12.54
C SER A 373 0.08 4.49 13.59
N LEU A 374 0.19 3.38 14.30
CA LEU A 374 1.26 3.14 15.26
C LEU A 374 2.54 2.73 14.54
N ASP A 375 3.63 3.44 14.82
CA ASP A 375 4.99 3.00 14.49
C ASP A 375 5.68 2.59 15.80
N LEU A 376 6.11 1.33 15.86
CA LEU A 376 6.77 0.76 17.06
C LEU A 376 8.29 0.82 16.96
N GLU A 377 8.86 1.11 15.79
CA GLU A 377 10.31 1.10 15.60
C GLU A 377 10.97 2.18 16.48
N GLY A 378 11.86 1.74 17.37
CA GLY A 378 12.57 2.64 18.29
C GLY A 378 11.73 3.21 19.43
N ALA A 379 10.48 2.77 19.61
CA ALA A 379 9.63 3.18 20.73
C ALA A 379 10.06 2.49 22.03
N THR A 380 10.52 3.27 23.01
CA THR A 380 10.93 2.77 24.34
C THR A 380 10.14 3.45 25.46
N LEU A 381 9.93 2.70 26.56
CA LEU A 381 9.26 3.18 27.76
C LEU A 381 10.21 3.12 28.96
N ASP A 382 10.66 4.28 29.42
CA ASP A 382 11.43 4.46 30.65
C ASP A 382 10.50 4.52 31.88
N TYR A 383 11.07 4.38 33.08
CA TYR A 383 10.32 4.39 34.34
C TYR A 383 10.81 5.50 35.27
N SER A 384 9.88 6.24 35.87
CA SER A 384 10.16 7.10 37.03
C SER A 384 9.63 6.48 38.33
N GLU A 385 9.91 7.10 39.47
CA GLU A 385 9.17 6.82 40.71
C GLU A 385 7.66 7.06 40.48
N ASP A 386 6.82 6.21 41.08
CA ASP A 386 5.35 6.29 40.96
C ASP A 386 4.86 7.63 41.53
N LEU A 387 4.39 8.50 40.66
CA LEU A 387 3.91 9.84 41.06
C LEU A 387 2.55 9.73 41.75
N ALA A 388 2.54 9.54 43.06
CA ALA A 388 1.33 9.35 43.87
C ALA A 388 0.31 10.51 43.80
N ASN A 389 0.76 11.74 43.48
CA ASN A 389 -0.08 12.94 43.47
C ASN A 389 -1.04 13.01 42.28
N LEU A 390 -0.80 12.23 41.22
CA LEU A 390 -1.66 12.25 40.04
C LEU A 390 -3.03 11.63 40.33
N GLY A 391 -4.12 12.40 40.17
CA GLY A 391 -5.51 11.97 40.40
C GLY A 391 -6.34 11.94 39.12
N VAL A 392 -7.35 11.06 39.05
CA VAL A 392 -8.35 11.04 37.96
C VAL A 392 -9.61 11.75 38.41
N HIS A 393 -10.03 12.78 37.68
CA HIS A 393 -11.18 13.62 38.03
C HIS A 393 -12.13 13.80 36.85
N LEU A 394 -13.42 14.03 37.15
CA LEU A 394 -14.40 14.46 36.15
C LEU A 394 -14.05 15.83 35.59
N ALA A 395 -14.12 15.96 34.28
CA ALA A 395 -13.77 17.17 33.54
C ALA A 395 -15.01 17.64 32.76
N PRO A 396 -15.69 18.72 33.18
CA PRO A 396 -16.81 19.27 32.40
C PRO A 396 -16.36 19.68 30.99
N ILE A 397 -17.21 19.50 29.98
CA ILE A 397 -16.88 19.86 28.60
C ILE A 397 -16.58 21.36 28.45
N ASP A 398 -17.28 22.20 29.22
CA ASP A 398 -17.12 23.64 29.26
C ASP A 398 -15.85 24.11 29.99
N THR A 399 -15.07 23.20 30.58
CA THR A 399 -13.78 23.53 31.20
C THR A 399 -12.67 23.60 30.15
N GLU A 400 -12.01 24.76 30.10
CA GLU A 400 -10.82 24.98 29.26
C GLU A 400 -9.66 24.12 29.77
N MET A 401 -9.12 23.27 28.89
CA MET A 401 -7.98 22.39 29.19
C MET A 401 -7.02 22.39 28.00
N LEU A 402 -5.83 21.84 28.20
CA LEU A 402 -4.90 21.63 27.09
C LEU A 402 -5.55 20.76 26.00
N PRO A 403 -5.33 21.08 24.72
CA PRO A 403 -5.81 20.23 23.64
C PRO A 403 -5.18 18.85 23.74
N ILE A 404 -5.94 17.83 23.34
CA ILE A 404 -5.39 16.48 23.21
C ILE A 404 -4.37 16.49 22.07
N ALA A 405 -3.11 16.26 22.38
CA ALA A 405 -2.05 16.15 21.39
C ALA A 405 -2.00 14.71 20.85
N GLU A 406 -2.61 14.48 19.69
CA GLU A 406 -2.70 13.16 19.05
C GLU A 406 -1.33 12.49 18.89
N ASP A 407 -0.31 13.22 18.41
CA ASP A 407 1.06 12.72 18.28
C ASP A 407 1.67 12.25 19.61
N ALA A 408 1.31 12.90 20.72
CA ALA A 408 1.77 12.52 22.05
C ALA A 408 1.12 11.21 22.50
N ILE A 409 -0.18 11.04 22.22
CA ILE A 409 -0.89 9.79 22.51
C ILE A 409 -0.36 8.65 21.65
N THR A 410 -0.11 8.87 20.36
CA THR A 410 0.47 7.86 19.47
C THR A 410 1.83 7.39 19.98
N ARG A 411 2.72 8.32 20.35
CA ARG A 411 4.03 7.97 20.95
C ARG A 411 3.90 7.21 22.28
N ALA A 412 3.02 7.66 23.18
CA ALA A 412 2.79 6.99 24.45
C ALA A 412 2.26 5.56 24.26
N SER A 413 1.30 5.39 23.33
CA SER A 413 0.69 4.10 23.03
C SER A 413 1.71 3.16 22.39
N ALA A 414 2.50 3.63 21.43
CA ALA A 414 3.57 2.85 20.81
C ALA A 414 4.60 2.37 21.84
N ALA A 415 5.04 3.24 22.76
CA ALA A 415 5.99 2.87 23.81
C ALA A 415 5.40 1.84 24.80
N VAL A 416 4.13 2.00 25.18
CA VAL A 416 3.45 1.02 26.06
C VAL A 416 3.28 -0.33 25.35
N ILE A 417 2.85 -0.35 24.09
CA ILE A 417 2.66 -1.59 23.33
C ILE A 417 4.00 -2.29 23.08
N SER A 418 5.03 -1.54 22.70
CA SER A 418 6.40 -2.04 22.54
C SER A 418 6.86 -2.74 23.82
N ARG A 419 6.70 -2.07 24.98
CA ARG A 419 7.04 -2.66 26.27
C ARG A 419 6.24 -3.93 26.58
N LEU A 420 4.93 -3.93 26.33
CA LEU A 420 4.10 -5.12 26.54
C LEU A 420 4.56 -6.31 25.69
N CYS A 421 5.00 -6.07 24.46
CA CYS A 421 5.53 -7.11 23.58
C CYS A 421 6.88 -7.63 24.09
N GLU A 422 7.80 -6.75 24.50
CA GLU A 422 9.06 -7.15 25.14
C GLU A 422 8.85 -8.04 26.37
N GLN A 423 7.89 -7.68 27.23
CA GLN A 423 7.57 -8.46 28.42
C GLN A 423 7.00 -9.83 28.07
N PHE A 424 6.16 -9.92 27.02
CA PHE A 424 5.63 -11.18 26.52
C PHE A 424 6.70 -12.09 25.91
N ASP A 425 7.62 -11.51 25.13
CA ASP A 425 8.72 -12.24 24.50
C ASP A 425 9.71 -12.79 25.55
N GLY A 426 9.80 -12.16 26.73
CA GLY A 426 10.59 -12.64 27.86
C GLY A 426 10.00 -13.83 28.63
N LEU A 427 8.76 -14.23 28.36
CA LEU A 427 8.09 -15.36 29.01
C LEU A 427 8.44 -16.70 28.37
N ASP A 428 8.28 -17.79 29.13
CA ASP A 428 8.35 -19.13 28.57
C ASP A 428 7.12 -19.48 27.72
N GLU A 429 7.22 -20.49 26.85
CA GLU A 429 6.14 -20.84 25.91
C GLU A 429 4.81 -21.20 26.60
N ALA A 430 4.88 -21.78 27.80
CA ALA A 430 3.71 -22.18 28.57
C ALA A 430 2.98 -20.94 29.12
N ALA A 431 3.72 -20.00 29.71
CA ALA A 431 3.19 -18.73 30.18
C ALA A 431 2.67 -17.86 29.03
N GLN A 432 3.34 -17.85 27.87
CA GLN A 432 2.85 -17.18 26.67
C GLN A 432 1.49 -17.73 26.23
N THR A 433 1.35 -19.07 26.17
CA THR A 433 0.11 -19.71 25.76
C THR A 433 -1.04 -19.42 26.73
N ASP A 434 -0.78 -19.52 28.03
CA ASP A 434 -1.75 -19.18 29.08
C ASP A 434 -2.16 -17.70 29.01
N MET A 435 -1.20 -16.80 28.77
CA MET A 435 -1.45 -15.37 28.64
C MET A 435 -2.33 -15.03 27.43
N LEU A 436 -2.03 -15.60 26.25
CA LEU A 436 -2.84 -15.41 25.05
C LEU A 436 -4.30 -15.81 25.29
N GLN A 437 -4.51 -16.96 25.92
CA GLN A 437 -5.86 -17.44 26.27
C GLN A 437 -6.57 -16.48 27.23
N ARG A 438 -5.88 -16.04 28.31
CA ARG A 438 -6.46 -15.11 29.29
C ARG A 438 -6.85 -13.77 28.68
N ILE A 439 -6.01 -13.22 27.80
CA ILE A 439 -6.33 -11.96 27.11
C ILE A 439 -7.54 -12.16 26.21
N ARG A 440 -7.58 -13.25 25.42
CA ARG A 440 -8.72 -13.53 24.55
C ARG A 440 -10.03 -13.67 25.33
N ASP A 441 -10.01 -14.36 26.47
CA ASP A 441 -11.18 -14.56 27.33
C ASP A 441 -11.64 -13.24 27.97
N SER A 442 -10.73 -12.29 28.19
CA SER A 442 -11.07 -10.99 28.79
C SER A 442 -11.91 -10.10 27.87
N TYR A 443 -11.82 -10.24 26.54
CA TYR A 443 -12.65 -9.50 25.59
C TYR A 443 -14.15 -9.76 25.79
N ASP A 444 -14.52 -11.01 26.01
CA ASP A 444 -15.91 -11.41 26.26
C ASP A 444 -16.41 -10.83 27.60
N GLY A 445 -15.51 -10.65 28.57
CA GLY A 445 -15.81 -10.04 29.87
C GLY A 445 -15.98 -8.52 29.81
N PHE A 446 -15.09 -7.81 29.10
CA PHE A 446 -15.16 -6.35 28.97
C PHE A 446 -16.25 -5.88 27.99
N PHE A 447 -16.54 -6.67 26.96
CA PHE A 447 -17.43 -6.31 25.87
C PHE A 447 -18.43 -7.44 25.52
N PRO A 448 -19.26 -7.87 26.49
CA PRO A 448 -20.14 -9.04 26.31
C PRO A 448 -21.13 -8.90 25.17
N ASN A 449 -21.58 -7.67 24.87
CA ASN A 449 -22.52 -7.37 23.79
C ASN A 449 -21.88 -7.38 22.39
N PHE A 450 -20.55 -7.44 22.31
CA PHE A 450 -19.78 -7.37 21.06
C PHE A 450 -19.01 -8.66 20.77
N ARG A 451 -19.38 -9.76 21.44
CA ARG A 451 -18.73 -11.06 21.32
C ARG A 451 -18.58 -11.51 19.86
N GLU A 452 -19.63 -11.35 19.04
CA GLU A 452 -19.60 -11.74 17.63
C GLU A 452 -18.58 -10.93 16.80
N VAL A 453 -18.32 -9.67 17.17
CA VAL A 453 -17.31 -8.84 16.52
C VAL A 453 -15.90 -9.29 16.91
N TRP A 454 -15.67 -9.57 18.20
CA TRP A 454 -14.37 -10.07 18.67
C TRP A 454 -14.07 -11.49 18.21
N GLU A 455 -15.08 -12.36 18.14
CA GLU A 455 -14.96 -13.69 17.56
C GLU A 455 -14.51 -13.63 16.09
N ARG A 456 -14.99 -12.64 15.32
CA ARG A 456 -14.53 -12.38 13.95
C ARG A 456 -13.12 -11.80 13.92
N HIS A 457 -12.85 -10.76 14.70
CA HIS A 457 -11.56 -10.05 14.68
C HIS A 457 -10.39 -10.93 15.14
N PHE A 458 -10.67 -11.89 16.03
CA PHE A 458 -9.69 -12.89 16.50
C PHE A 458 -9.91 -14.26 15.86
N PHE A 459 -10.69 -14.35 14.78
CA PHE A 459 -10.84 -15.59 14.04
C PHE A 459 -9.48 -15.96 13.40
N GLY A 460 -9.12 -17.25 13.44
CA GLY A 460 -7.84 -17.73 12.92
C GLY A 460 -6.59 -17.34 13.72
N LEU A 461 -6.74 -16.60 14.82
CA LEU A 461 -5.62 -16.10 15.63
C LEU A 461 -4.67 -17.22 16.04
N SER A 462 -5.19 -18.39 16.40
CA SER A 462 -4.40 -19.57 16.82
C SER A 462 -3.41 -20.08 15.76
N ASN A 463 -3.59 -19.71 14.48
CA ASN A 463 -2.73 -20.15 13.38
C ASN A 463 -1.49 -19.25 13.19
N ARG A 464 -1.44 -18.10 13.88
CA ARG A 464 -0.35 -17.12 13.76
C ARG A 464 0.79 -17.43 14.75
N PRO A 465 2.02 -16.93 14.54
CA PRO A 465 3.06 -16.96 15.57
C PRO A 465 2.62 -16.26 16.87
N ARG A 466 3.01 -16.81 18.03
CA ARG A 466 2.59 -16.28 19.35
C ARG A 466 2.84 -14.78 19.55
N PRO A 467 4.00 -14.20 19.16
CA PRO A 467 4.23 -12.75 19.30
C PRO A 467 3.21 -11.92 18.52
N GLU A 468 2.85 -12.38 17.31
CA GLU A 468 1.84 -11.74 16.49
C GLU A 468 0.44 -11.87 17.09
N GLN A 469 0.11 -13.04 17.64
CA GLN A 469 -1.16 -13.24 18.36
C GLN A 469 -1.29 -12.25 19.53
N TYR A 470 -0.22 -12.09 20.30
CA TYR A 470 -0.19 -11.20 21.45
C TYR A 470 -0.39 -9.74 21.01
N PHE A 471 0.34 -9.30 19.99
CA PHE A 471 0.20 -7.95 19.44
C PHE A 471 -1.23 -7.65 19.01
N ILE A 472 -1.86 -8.55 18.24
CA ILE A 472 -3.26 -8.41 17.78
C ILE A 472 -4.22 -8.36 18.98
N LEU A 473 -4.04 -9.24 19.97
CA LEU A 473 -4.90 -9.29 21.15
C LEU A 473 -4.75 -8.06 22.05
N VAL A 474 -3.55 -7.53 22.24
CA VAL A 474 -3.32 -6.35 23.10
C VAL A 474 -3.85 -5.08 22.43
N THR A 475 -3.74 -4.99 21.10
CA THR A 475 -4.11 -3.79 20.33
C THR A 475 -5.50 -3.83 19.72
N GLY A 476 -6.24 -4.96 19.80
CA GLY A 476 -7.54 -5.15 19.15
C GLY A 476 -8.59 -4.08 19.48
N ILE A 477 -8.59 -3.55 20.70
CA ILE A 477 -9.48 -2.43 21.06
C ILE A 477 -9.06 -1.15 20.35
N GLN A 478 -7.77 -0.84 20.36
CA GLN A 478 -7.23 0.32 19.66
C GLN A 478 -7.40 0.24 18.14
N SER A 479 -7.24 -0.93 17.53
CA SER A 479 -7.38 -1.12 16.08
C SER A 479 -8.83 -0.91 15.62
N VAL A 480 -9.80 -1.39 16.40
CA VAL A 480 -11.22 -1.34 16.07
C VAL A 480 -11.86 0.00 16.46
N LEU A 481 -11.55 0.51 17.64
CA LEU A 481 -12.18 1.71 18.22
C LEU A 481 -11.37 2.99 18.05
N THR A 482 -10.11 2.90 17.62
CA THR A 482 -9.18 4.03 17.48
C THR A 482 -8.98 4.85 18.77
N VAL A 483 -9.22 4.23 19.93
CA VAL A 483 -8.91 4.80 21.27
C VAL A 483 -7.57 4.27 21.78
N PRO A 484 -6.85 5.01 22.65
CA PRO A 484 -5.57 4.56 23.18
C PRO A 484 -5.77 3.54 24.31
N MET A 485 -6.53 2.48 24.05
CA MET A 485 -6.85 1.43 25.01
C MET A 485 -6.24 0.11 24.57
N VAL A 486 -5.55 -0.52 25.50
CA VAL A 486 -4.92 -1.84 25.33
C VAL A 486 -5.38 -2.79 26.43
N ILE A 487 -5.27 -4.10 26.20
CA ILE A 487 -5.41 -5.06 27.30
C ILE A 487 -4.02 -5.37 27.85
N ASP A 488 -3.75 -4.92 29.07
CA ASP A 488 -2.48 -5.12 29.74
C ASP A 488 -2.52 -6.40 30.59
N ALA A 489 -1.70 -7.38 30.22
CA ALA A 489 -1.59 -8.65 30.92
C ALA A 489 -0.54 -8.65 32.05
N PHE A 490 0.09 -7.52 32.35
CA PHE A 490 1.12 -7.36 33.38
C PHE A 490 0.66 -6.43 34.51
N LEU A 491 1.30 -6.54 35.67
CA LEU A 491 0.98 -5.71 36.83
C LEU A 491 1.42 -4.27 36.64
N LYS A 492 2.66 -4.06 36.17
CA LYS A 492 3.24 -2.75 35.91
C LYS A 492 4.28 -2.86 34.78
N PRO A 493 4.58 -1.77 34.06
CA PRO A 493 5.59 -1.78 33.00
C PRO A 493 7.00 -2.18 33.47
N SER A 494 7.33 -1.88 34.73
CA SER A 494 8.61 -2.21 35.35
C SER A 494 8.70 -3.64 35.92
N GLN A 495 7.62 -4.42 35.83
CA GLN A 495 7.54 -5.76 36.40
C GLN A 495 7.10 -6.76 35.32
N ASP A 496 7.94 -7.76 35.06
CA ASP A 496 7.66 -8.79 34.05
C ASP A 496 6.71 -9.90 34.57
N GLU A 497 6.16 -9.74 35.78
CA GLU A 497 5.22 -10.68 36.37
C GLU A 497 3.84 -10.57 35.70
N PRO A 498 3.31 -11.65 35.12
CA PRO A 498 1.96 -11.69 34.59
C PRO A 498 0.92 -11.34 35.65
N SER A 499 0.00 -10.45 35.31
CA SER A 499 -1.18 -10.18 36.12
C SER A 499 -2.08 -11.42 36.18
N PRO A 500 -2.66 -11.74 37.35
CA PRO A 500 -3.65 -12.82 37.43
C PRO A 500 -4.88 -12.55 36.54
N PHE A 501 -5.20 -11.28 36.29
CA PHE A 501 -6.29 -10.85 35.42
C PHE A 501 -5.81 -9.74 34.47
N PRO A 502 -5.88 -9.92 33.15
CA PRO A 502 -5.60 -8.84 32.20
C PRO A 502 -6.52 -7.64 32.46
N THR A 503 -5.96 -6.44 32.40
CA THR A 503 -6.66 -5.21 32.74
C THR A 503 -6.80 -4.32 31.52
N LEU A 504 -8.03 -3.88 31.23
CA LEU A 504 -8.29 -2.87 30.22
C LEU A 504 -7.61 -1.56 30.62
N THR A 505 -6.63 -1.12 29.84
CA THR A 505 -5.72 -0.02 30.16
C THR A 505 -5.82 1.09 29.13
N LEU A 506 -6.28 2.26 29.55
CA LEU A 506 -6.26 3.50 28.78
C LEU A 506 -4.91 4.21 28.96
N VAL A 507 -4.21 4.46 27.87
CA VAL A 507 -2.96 5.22 27.84
C VAL A 507 -3.28 6.71 27.71
N VAL A 508 -2.76 7.51 28.64
CA VAL A 508 -2.91 8.97 28.65
C VAL A 508 -1.53 9.62 28.54
N ALA A 509 -1.32 10.40 27.49
CA ALA A 509 -0.08 11.12 27.26
C ALA A 509 -0.05 12.44 28.05
N VAL A 510 0.83 12.52 29.05
CA VAL A 510 1.06 13.71 29.87
C VAL A 510 2.20 14.52 29.27
N GLN A 511 1.92 15.72 28.78
CA GLN A 511 2.95 16.58 28.17
C GLN A 511 3.62 17.51 29.18
N ASN A 512 2.91 17.91 30.24
CA ASN A 512 3.42 18.79 31.27
C ASN A 512 3.00 18.25 32.65
N THR A 513 3.96 18.18 33.57
CA THR A 513 3.76 17.71 34.95
C THR A 513 3.77 18.85 35.98
N GLU A 514 3.74 20.12 35.54
CA GLU A 514 3.59 21.28 36.43
C GLU A 514 2.27 21.22 37.20
N GLU A 515 2.27 21.71 38.45
CA GLU A 515 1.09 21.72 39.33
C GLU A 515 -0.07 22.51 38.69
N GLY A 516 -1.28 21.93 38.72
CA GLY A 516 -2.49 22.57 38.21
C GLY A 516 -2.73 22.43 36.71
N VAL A 517 -1.85 21.74 35.97
CA VAL A 517 -2.07 21.41 34.56
C VAL A 517 -2.94 20.16 34.43
N GLN A 518 -4.05 20.29 33.71
CA GLN A 518 -5.00 19.18 33.50
C GLN A 518 -4.77 18.56 32.13
N THR A 519 -4.51 17.25 32.11
CA THR A 519 -4.43 16.48 30.85
C THR A 519 -5.78 15.79 30.62
N PRO A 520 -6.59 16.25 29.64
CA PRO A 520 -7.88 15.65 29.37
C PRO A 520 -7.72 14.30 28.66
N PHE A 521 -8.65 13.40 28.93
CA PHE A 521 -8.82 12.15 28.21
C PHE A 521 -10.29 11.73 28.21
N TYR A 522 -10.66 10.88 27.27
CA TYR A 522 -12.02 10.37 27.13
C TYR A 522 -12.05 8.87 27.38
N VAL A 523 -13.09 8.41 28.08
CA VAL A 523 -13.32 6.99 28.29
C VAL A 523 -14.71 6.60 27.78
N PRO A 524 -14.84 5.58 26.93
CA PRO A 524 -16.13 5.12 26.45
C PRO A 524 -17.07 4.75 27.60
N LEU A 525 -18.32 5.20 27.58
CA LEU A 525 -19.34 4.86 28.57
C LEU A 525 -19.64 3.36 28.56
N SER A 526 -19.54 2.69 27.41
CA SER A 526 -19.66 1.23 27.31
C SER A 526 -18.58 0.51 28.13
N ALA A 527 -17.32 0.96 28.03
CA ALA A 527 -16.22 0.47 28.85
C ALA A 527 -16.38 0.86 30.33
N LEU A 528 -16.83 2.09 30.64
CA LEU A 528 -17.15 2.48 32.02
C LEU A 528 -18.27 1.62 32.62
N ASN A 529 -19.30 1.33 31.83
CA ASN A 529 -20.47 0.56 32.25
C ASN A 529 -20.11 -0.90 32.53
N SER A 530 -19.17 -1.48 31.79
CA SER A 530 -18.68 -2.84 32.09
C SER A 530 -18.00 -2.92 33.46
N THR A 531 -17.44 -1.82 33.99
CA THR A 531 -16.87 -1.77 35.35
C THR A 531 -17.90 -1.82 36.49
N ILE A 532 -19.21 -1.79 36.22
CA ILE A 532 -20.25 -1.92 37.27
C ILE A 532 -20.19 -3.32 37.90
N THR A 533 -20.03 -4.33 37.05
CA THR A 533 -20.04 -5.74 37.45
C THR A 533 -18.73 -6.45 37.11
N GLY A 534 -17.88 -5.82 36.29
CA GLY A 534 -16.57 -6.30 35.86
C GLY A 534 -15.39 -5.57 36.52
N PRO A 535 -14.16 -5.92 36.11
CA PRO A 535 -12.93 -5.33 36.65
C PRO A 535 -12.79 -3.84 36.26
N PRO A 536 -12.04 -3.05 37.04
CA PRO A 536 -11.86 -1.63 36.76
C PRO A 536 -10.95 -1.38 35.54
N ILE A 537 -11.09 -0.20 34.93
CA ILE A 537 -10.18 0.29 33.90
C ILE A 537 -8.92 0.84 34.58
N ARG A 538 -7.75 0.55 34.01
CA ARG A 538 -6.48 1.18 34.39
C ARG A 538 -6.24 2.41 33.51
N VAL A 539 -5.90 3.54 34.10
CA VAL A 539 -5.45 4.75 33.42
C VAL A 539 -3.95 4.83 33.62
N ARG A 540 -3.19 4.63 32.54
CA ARG A 540 -1.73 4.67 32.53
C ARG A 540 -1.25 6.03 32.06
N ALA A 541 -0.66 6.80 32.97
CA ALA A 541 -0.09 8.10 32.68
C ALA A 541 1.34 7.92 32.12
N VAL A 542 1.58 8.42 30.92
CA VAL A 542 2.87 8.33 30.23
C VAL A 542 3.31 9.73 29.84
N ARG A 543 4.47 10.17 30.34
CA ARG A 543 5.06 11.42 29.92
C ARG A 543 5.69 11.27 28.54
N THR A 544 5.40 12.21 27.65
CA THR A 544 6.03 12.26 26.33
C THR A 544 6.52 13.67 26.03
N SER A 545 7.76 13.80 25.55
CA SER A 545 8.28 15.06 25.02
C SER A 545 8.71 14.88 23.56
N PRO A 546 8.63 15.93 22.72
CA PRO A 546 9.12 15.86 21.34
C PRO A 546 10.62 15.52 21.32
N GLY A 547 11.00 14.43 20.63
CA GLY A 547 12.41 14.03 20.45
C GLY A 547 13.04 13.27 21.62
N SER A 548 12.29 12.91 22.66
CA SER A 548 12.74 12.01 23.73
C SER A 548 11.90 10.73 23.79
N GLY A 549 12.40 9.70 24.48
CA GLY A 549 11.61 8.51 24.81
C GLY A 549 10.39 8.83 25.70
N ALA A 550 9.49 7.86 25.85
CA ALA A 550 8.33 7.96 26.72
C ALA A 550 8.69 7.51 28.14
N THR A 551 8.09 8.13 29.18
CA THR A 551 8.32 7.73 30.58
C THR A 551 7.01 7.37 31.25
N TRP A 552 6.88 6.16 31.79
CA TRP A 552 5.77 5.80 32.66
C TRP A 552 5.81 6.62 33.96
N LEU A 553 4.68 7.25 34.30
CA LEU A 553 4.55 8.07 35.51
C LEU A 553 3.81 7.35 36.64
N CYS A 554 2.63 6.80 36.32
CA CYS A 554 1.80 6.10 37.29
C CYS A 554 0.64 5.35 36.62
N ASP A 555 0.06 4.39 37.34
CA ASP A 555 -1.20 3.73 36.97
C ASP A 555 -2.31 4.12 37.98
N ARG A 556 -3.53 4.40 37.49
CA ARG A 556 -4.71 4.74 38.29
C ARG A 556 -5.90 3.87 37.94
N THR A 557 -6.73 3.59 38.93
CA THR A 557 -7.89 2.69 38.75
C THR A 557 -9.17 3.50 38.65
N LEU A 558 -9.87 3.36 37.52
CA LEU A 558 -11.15 3.98 37.21
C LEU A 558 -12.26 2.91 37.20
N ALA A 559 -13.31 3.14 37.98
CA ALA A 559 -14.51 2.30 38.00
C ALA A 559 -15.74 3.18 38.25
N LEU A 560 -16.89 2.77 37.70
CA LEU A 560 -18.11 3.58 37.76
C LEU A 560 -18.56 3.82 39.21
N ASN A 561 -18.34 2.86 40.11
CA ASN A 561 -18.63 3.01 41.53
C ASN A 561 -17.85 4.17 42.20
N LYS A 562 -16.65 4.51 41.73
CA LYS A 562 -15.88 5.67 42.20
C LYS A 562 -16.48 7.00 41.74
N LEU A 563 -17.36 6.98 40.75
CA LEU A 563 -18.04 8.15 40.20
C LEU A 563 -19.43 8.38 40.83
N GLN A 564 -20.00 7.38 41.51
CA GLN A 564 -21.35 7.44 42.10
C GLN A 564 -21.52 8.51 43.21
N GLY A 565 -20.44 8.99 43.82
CA GLY A 565 -20.47 10.05 44.83
C GLY A 565 -20.38 11.48 44.28
N GLN A 566 -20.27 11.64 42.97
CA GLN A 566 -20.12 12.95 42.31
C GLN A 566 -21.49 13.59 42.04
N ALA A 567 -21.53 14.93 41.98
CA ALA A 567 -22.77 15.65 41.69
C ALA A 567 -23.30 15.26 40.29
N ILE A 568 -24.62 15.00 40.19
CA ILE A 568 -25.25 14.60 38.91
C ILE A 568 -24.99 15.64 37.81
N GLU A 569 -25.04 16.93 38.15
CA GLU A 569 -24.74 18.01 37.21
C GLU A 569 -23.31 17.93 36.66
N LEU A 570 -22.33 17.58 37.50
CA LEU A 570 -20.94 17.38 37.10
C LEU A 570 -20.81 16.18 36.17
N LEU A 571 -21.45 15.05 36.51
CA LEU A 571 -21.47 13.85 35.69
C LEU A 571 -22.05 14.14 34.30
N THR A 572 -23.22 14.78 34.22
CA THR A 572 -23.87 15.09 32.94
C THR A 572 -23.05 16.06 32.10
N ARG A 573 -22.41 17.06 32.72
CA ARG A 573 -21.54 18.02 32.02
C ARG A 573 -20.21 17.42 31.56
N SER A 574 -19.81 16.29 32.12
CA SER A 574 -18.63 15.53 31.68
C SER A 574 -18.94 14.48 30.60
N ILE A 575 -20.21 14.22 30.29
CA ILE A 575 -20.59 13.28 29.23
C ILE A 575 -20.56 13.99 27.88
N HIS A 576 -19.75 13.45 26.96
CA HIS A 576 -19.66 13.89 25.56
C HIS A 576 -19.96 12.70 24.64
N GLY A 577 -21.13 12.71 24.01
CA GLY A 577 -21.67 11.54 23.30
C GLY A 577 -21.79 10.32 24.22
N ASP A 578 -21.32 9.17 23.76
CA ASP A 578 -21.13 7.92 24.51
C ASP A 578 -19.78 7.83 25.26
N SER A 579 -19.16 8.95 25.63
CA SER A 579 -17.95 8.95 26.48
C SER A 579 -18.07 9.88 27.67
N MET A 580 -17.21 9.64 28.65
CA MET A 580 -16.99 10.55 29.78
C MET A 580 -15.63 11.21 29.64
N ARG A 581 -15.63 12.55 29.62
CA ARG A 581 -14.42 13.37 29.70
C ARG A 581 -13.92 13.39 31.14
N LEU A 582 -12.66 13.00 31.31
CA LEU A 582 -11.93 12.97 32.56
C LEU A 582 -10.62 13.76 32.38
N ALA A 583 -9.98 14.11 33.49
CA ALA A 583 -8.67 14.73 33.47
C ALA A 583 -7.74 14.08 34.50
N LEU A 584 -6.47 13.94 34.13
CA LEU A 584 -5.39 13.70 35.09
C LEU A 584 -4.99 15.05 35.69
N PHE A 585 -5.03 15.14 37.01
CA PHE A 585 -4.62 16.30 37.80
C PHE A 585 -3.24 16.06 38.41
N THR A 586 -2.32 17.00 38.21
CA THR A 586 -1.00 17.08 38.86
C THR A 586 -1.02 17.91 40.13
#